data_AF-A0A924TYI8-F1
#
_entry.id   AF-A0A924TYI8-F1
#
_cell.length_a   1.000
_cell.length_b   1.000
_cell.length_c   1.000
_cell.angle_alpha   90.00
_cell.angle_beta   90.00
_cell.angle_gamma   90.00
#
_symmetry.space_group_name_H-M   'P 1'
#
loop_
_entity.id
_entity.type
_entity.pdbx_description
1 polymer ?
#
loop_
_entity_poly.entity_id
_entity_poly.type
_entity_poly.pdbx_seq_one_letter_code
_entity_poly.pdbx_strand_id
1 'polypeptide(L)' 'MTTVQITLPDELAQKAASAGLLSPQAMEAMLREQLRRQAADALRAMWERAPAEELTPEIEQGIVDEVRAVRAERRRRGAS' A
#
# COMPACT_ATOMS: atom_id res chain seq x y z
N MET A 1 1.70 19.67 -10.99
CA MET A 1 0.75 20.11 -9.96
C MET A 1 -0.66 19.89 -10.48
N THR A 2 -1.56 19.37 -9.66
CA THR A 2 -2.96 19.12 -10.02
C THR A 2 -3.84 19.86 -9.02
N THR A 3 -4.85 20.58 -9.50
CA THR A 3 -5.79 21.32 -8.66
C THR A 3 -7.07 20.51 -8.47
N VAL A 4 -7.54 20.43 -7.23
CA VAL A 4 -8.81 19.76 -6.87
C VAL A 4 -9.74 20.79 -6.24
N GLN A 5 -11.00 20.82 -6.68
CA GLN A 5 -12.05 21.61 -6.07
C GLN A 5 -13.01 20.67 -5.33
N ILE A 6 -13.37 21.03 -4.10
CA ILE A 6 -14.28 20.25 -3.25
C ILE A 6 -15.33 21.19 -2.66
N THR A 7 -16.55 20.69 -2.50
CA THR A 7 -17.62 21.38 -1.79
C THR A 7 -17.74 20.79 -0.39
N LEU A 8 -17.68 21.65 0.62
CA LEU A 8 -17.82 21.28 2.03
C LEU A 8 -18.94 22.11 2.64
N PRO A 9 -19.66 21.59 3.65
CA PRO A 9 -20.54 22.41 4.47
C PRO A 9 -19.76 23.57 5.11
N ASP A 10 -20.34 24.77 5.13
CA ASP A 10 -19.65 25.99 5.57
C ASP A 10 -19.04 25.85 6.97
N GLU A 11 -19.79 25.28 7.92
CA GLU A 11 -19.29 25.04 9.27
C GLU A 11 -18.04 24.15 9.29
N LEU A 12 -18.02 23.09 8.48
CA LEU A 12 -16.89 22.18 8.40
C LEU A 12 -15.70 22.86 7.74
N ALA A 13 -15.92 23.60 6.66
CA ALA A 13 -14.89 24.35 5.97
C ALA A 13 -14.22 25.35 6.94
N GLN A 14 -15.01 26.07 7.73
CA GLN A 14 -14.48 27.07 8.66
C GLN A 14 -13.71 26.45 9.82
N LYS A 15 -14.21 25.35 10.39
CA LYS A 15 -13.51 24.57 11.44
C LYS A 15 -12.22 23.95 10.92
N ALA A 16 -12.23 23.37 9.71
CA ALA A 16 -11.05 22.78 9.10
C ALA A 16 -10.01 23.84 8.71
N ALA A 17 -10.46 25.01 8.22
CA ALA A 17 -9.59 26.13 7.91
C ALA A 17 -8.91 26.69 9.16
N SER A 18 -9.66 26.91 10.25
CA SER A 18 -9.10 27.42 11.51
C SER A 18 -8.13 26.43 12.16
N ALA A 19 -8.32 25.13 11.95
CA ALA A 19 -7.39 24.09 12.36
C ALA A 19 -6.19 23.90 11.39
N GLY A 20 -6.11 24.65 10.29
CA GLY A 20 -5.03 24.54 9.30
C GLY A 20 -5.09 23.30 8.40
N LEU A 21 -6.17 22.50 8.50
CA LEU A 21 -6.33 21.25 7.75
C LEU A 21 -6.52 21.47 6.25
N LEU A 22 -7.00 22.64 5.83
CA LEU A 22 -7.17 23.00 4.42
C LEU A 22 -5.91 23.57 3.76
N SER A 23 -4.79 23.66 4.48
CA SER A 23 -3.50 24.01 3.87
C SER A 23 -3.08 22.94 2.86
N PRO A 24 -2.41 23.29 1.75
CA PRO A 24 -1.98 22.30 0.76
C PRO A 24 -1.14 21.16 1.35
N GLN A 25 -0.25 21.48 2.29
CA GLN A 25 0.61 20.51 2.95
C GLN A 25 -0.17 19.55 3.86
N ALA A 26 -1.12 20.08 4.65
CA ALA A 26 -1.97 19.23 5.50
C ALA A 26 -2.88 18.34 4.66
N MET A 27 -3.49 18.89 3.60
CA MET A 27 -4.32 18.12 2.65
C MET A 27 -3.51 17.01 1.97
N GLU A 28 -2.29 17.30 1.50
CA GLU A 28 -1.42 16.27 0.92
C GLU A 28 -1.09 15.17 1.93
N ALA A 29 -0.70 15.54 3.15
CA ALA A 29 -0.38 14.57 4.20
C ALA A 29 -1.59 13.69 4.55
N MET A 30 -2.78 14.30 4.68
CA MET A 30 -4.02 13.58 4.93
C MET A 30 -4.35 12.60 3.80
N LEU A 31 -4.24 13.03 2.54
CA LEU A 31 -4.51 12.17 1.38
C LEU A 31 -3.52 10.99 1.32
N ARG A 32 -2.23 11.23 1.53
CA ARG A 32 -1.21 10.17 1.56
C ARG A 32 -1.48 9.14 2.66
N GLU A 33 -1.86 9.62 3.84
CA GLU A 33 -2.18 8.75 4.96
C GLU A 33 -3.45 7.91 4.68
N GLN A 34 -4.48 8.50 4.09
CA GLN A 34 -5.69 7.75 3.68
C GLN A 34 -5.37 6.68 2.64
N LEU A 35 -4.55 7.00 1.62
CA LEU A 35 -4.11 6.03 0.62
C LEU A 35 -3.31 4.88 1.27
N ARG A 36 -2.43 5.20 2.22
CA ARG A 36 -1.66 4.19 2.96
C ARG A 36 -2.56 3.25 3.75
N ARG A 37 -3.59 3.78 4.43
CA ARG A 37 -4.57 2.98 5.17
C ARG A 37 -5.36 2.06 4.23
N GLN A 38 -5.87 2.60 3.12
CA GLN A 38 -6.59 1.80 2.12
C GLN A 38 -5.73 0.67 1.56
N ALA A 39 -4.45 0.92 1.31
CA ALA A 39 -3.53 -0.14 0.85
C ALA A 39 -3.34 -1.23 1.92
N ALA A 40 -3.20 -0.86 3.20
CA ALA A 40 -3.11 -1.81 4.30
C ALA A 40 -4.39 -2.63 4.48
N ASP A 41 -5.56 -1.99 4.37
CA ASP A 41 -6.86 -2.65 4.46
C ASP A 41 -7.07 -3.62 3.29
N ALA A 42 -6.68 -3.24 2.08
CA ALA A 42 -6.72 -4.10 0.91
C ALA A 42 -5.82 -5.35 1.09
N LEU A 43 -4.60 -5.16 1.60
CA LEU A 43 -3.69 -6.27 1.90
C LEU A 43 -4.29 -7.21 2.96
N ARG A 44 -4.85 -6.65 4.04
CA ARG A 44 -5.52 -7.44 5.08
C ARG A 44 -6.69 -8.23 4.49
N ALA A 45 -7.54 -7.60 3.70
CA ALA A 45 -8.67 -8.27 3.07
C ALA A 45 -8.24 -9.38 2.11
N MET A 46 -7.09 -9.25 1.44
CA MET A 46 -6.51 -10.33 0.65
C MET A 46 -6.06 -11.50 1.51
N TRP A 47 -5.38 -11.24 2.64
CA TRP A 47 -4.95 -12.29 3.57
C TRP A 47 -6.12 -13.02 4.21
N GLU A 48 -7.18 -12.33 4.62
CA GLU A 48 -8.39 -12.97 5.18
C GLU A 48 -9.09 -13.91 4.17
N ARG A 49 -8.88 -13.69 2.87
CA ARG A 49 -9.41 -14.55 1.80
C ARG A 49 -8.45 -15.68 1.39
N ALA A 50 -7.19 -15.62 1.83
CA ALA A 50 -6.22 -16.64 1.50
C ALA A 50 -6.58 -17.93 2.25
N PRO A 51 -6.51 -19.10 1.59
CA PRO A 51 -6.69 -20.36 2.29
C PRO A 51 -5.65 -20.45 3.41
N ALA A 52 -6.08 -20.91 4.58
CA ALA A 52 -5.20 -21.20 5.69
C ALA A 52 -4.45 -22.51 5.40
N GLU A 53 -3.51 -22.46 4.46
CA GLU A 53 -2.56 -23.55 4.25
C GLU A 53 -1.46 -23.48 5.31
N GLU A 54 -1.17 -24.62 5.93
CA GLU A 54 -0.07 -24.73 6.87
C GLU A 54 1.25 -24.73 6.10
N LEU A 55 2.13 -23.80 6.45
CA LEU A 55 3.45 -23.71 5.84
C LEU A 55 4.39 -24.73 6.51
N THR A 56 4.42 -25.95 5.99
CA THR A 56 5.31 -27.00 6.53
C THR A 56 6.78 -26.75 6.13
N PRO A 57 7.76 -27.28 6.88
CA PRO A 57 9.17 -27.15 6.54
C PRO A 57 9.53 -27.62 5.12
N GLU A 58 8.85 -28.66 4.62
CA GLU A 58 9.05 -29.17 3.26
C GLU A 58 8.56 -28.18 2.19
N ILE A 59 7.40 -27.53 2.42
CA ILE A 59 6.86 -26.49 1.54
C ILE A 59 7.78 -25.26 1.55
N GLU A 60 8.25 -24.84 2.73
CA GLU A 60 9.22 -23.74 2.86
C GLU A 60 10.49 -24.01 2.05
N GLN A 61 11.05 -25.21 2.18
CA GLN A 61 12.26 -25.58 1.48
C GLN A 61 12.03 -25.62 -0.05
N GLY A 62 10.88 -26.12 -0.49
CA GLY A 62 10.48 -26.09 -1.91
C GLY A 62 10.42 -24.67 -2.48
N ILE A 63 9.82 -23.73 -1.75
CA ILE A 63 9.77 -22.31 -2.15
C ILE A 63 11.18 -21.71 -2.26
N VAL A 64 12.04 -21.99 -1.28
CA VAL A 64 13.43 -21.48 -1.27
C VAL A 64 14.20 -21.96 -2.50
N ASP A 65 14.08 -23.24 -2.84
CA ASP A 65 14.81 -23.82 -3.96
C ASP A 65 14.31 -23.28 -5.31
N GLU A 66 12.99 -23.13 -5.47
CA GLU A 66 12.36 -22.49 -6.64
C GLU A 66 12.86 -21.04 -6.82
N VAL A 67 12.84 -20.24 -5.74
CA VAL A 67 13.32 -18.84 -5.77
C VAL A 67 14.81 -18.77 -6.11
N ARG A 68 15.63 -19.68 -5.59
CA ARG A 68 17.07 -19.76 -5.92
C ARG A 68 17.28 -20.07 -7.39
N ALA A 69 16.53 -21.04 -7.94
CA ALA A 69 16.60 -21.41 -9.35
C ALA A 69 16.26 -20.22 -10.26
N VAL A 70 15.13 -19.54 -10.00
CA VAL A 70 14.70 -18.35 -10.77
C VAL A 70 15.74 -17.23 -10.69
N ARG A 71 16.31 -16.96 -9.50
CA ARG A 71 17.36 -15.94 -9.33
C ARG A 71 18.65 -16.31 -10.06
N ALA A 72 19.04 -17.58 -10.05
CA ALA A 72 20.23 -18.06 -10.78
C ALA A 72 20.05 -17.94 -12.29
N GLU A 73 18.86 -18.25 -12.81
CA GLU A 73 18.52 -18.05 -14.22
C GLU A 73 18.57 -16.57 -14.62
N ARG A 74 17.97 -15.68 -13.82
CA ARG A 74 18.02 -14.22 -14.08
C ARG A 74 19.45 -13.68 -14.10
N ARG A 75 20.32 -14.13 -13.18
CA ARG A 75 21.74 -13.74 -13.18
C ARG A 75 22.47 -14.19 -14.45
N ARG A 76 22.20 -15.41 -14.91
CA ARG A 76 22.80 -15.91 -16.16
C ARG A 76 22.34 -15.10 -17.37
N ARG A 77 21.07 -14.73 -17.44
CA ARG A 77 20.50 -13.92 -18.54
C ARG A 77 20.95 -12.46 -18.53
N GLY A 78 21.17 -11.86 -17.35
CA GLY A 78 21.66 -10.48 -17.22
C GLY A 78 23.19 -10.32 -17.30
N ALA A 79 23.93 -11.43 -17.37
CA ALA A 79 25.38 -11.46 -17.56
C ALA A 79 25.80 -11.68 -19.02
N SER A 80 24.85 -11.61 -19.96
CA SER A 80 25.07 -11.61 -21.43
C SER A 80 24.89 -10.22 -22.01
#